data_AF-A0AAV7KE13-F1
#
_entry.id   AF-A0AAV7KE13-F1
#
_cell.length_a   1.000
_cell.length_b   1.000
_cell.length_c   1.000
_cell.angle_alpha   90.00
_cell.angle_beta   90.00
_cell.angle_gamma   90.00
#
_symmetry.space_group_name_H-M   'P 1'
#
loop_
_entity.id
_entity.type
_entity.pdbx_description
1 polymer ?
#
loop_
_entity_poly.entity_id
_entity_poly.type
_entity_poly.pdbx_seq_one_letter_code
_entity_poly.pdbx_strand_id
1 'polypeptide(L)'
;MEGLERNSTKNTKWHNKLRSYWLVQELIILNTLAWPCVCNAFLSKMLAIVSLIFTGHIGSGVYLDGAALALSFANIAGTSIIIGMASGMETLCSQANGAKNYKLVGVYYQRAMILCLLFCFPIWAMWLNAESILILLHQDVGVAKVTGDYLRILCFAKPAVIIFLLSSRFMQTQNVVFPIIFLTALGNVVNIICHYLFVYLFGFGVEGSALSITIAYWSLAISYITYIRCSTLYQTSWPGWNLDVLRGWVHYCKYGIPGLITLCLEWWMFEIGFLIVGATSLNPRVEVGIFTIMLNLGVQLFTLPIGYSLAGTVRVGNLLGANNPSLAKKVSFLCLITTFVFGVFFCIGVFVLRPWLPRIFTKDDCIIAGATSSLIITAIYENFDGVRKMGSGILNGCGRQKISSIVNFIIFLLIGAPLACYLCVVFNLATKGFWIGMSCAIFLQALAFFLLIIFTDWRKVADRAQENAGLAKVNKQTNSTPLLTNYTSLYNKTRKANIPLYRDMIKLLIVTALVGSFVIGLCFSILETSSNTNFTIVQSYNSTTFNTTQESCPY
;
A
#
# COMPACT_ATOMS: atom_id res chain seq x y z
N MET A 1 -54.36 -7.70 -21.86
CA MET A 1 -53.35 -7.45 -20.80
C MET A 1 -52.08 -8.30 -20.98
N GLU A 2 -52.16 -9.54 -21.46
CA GLU A 2 -51.00 -10.43 -21.69
C GLU A 2 -49.92 -9.89 -22.67
N GLY A 3 -50.30 -9.06 -23.66
CA GLY A 3 -49.35 -8.46 -24.61
C GLY A 3 -48.44 -7.38 -24.00
N LEU A 4 -48.93 -6.66 -22.98
CA LEU A 4 -48.16 -5.64 -22.26
C LEU A 4 -47.20 -6.28 -21.25
N GLU A 5 -47.60 -7.39 -20.61
CA GLU A 5 -46.73 -8.17 -19.72
C GLU A 5 -45.59 -8.88 -20.47
N ARG A 6 -45.83 -9.39 -21.68
CA ARG A 6 -44.76 -9.96 -22.54
C ARG A 6 -43.73 -8.93 -23.03
N ASN A 7 -44.17 -7.70 -23.32
CA ASN A 7 -43.24 -6.61 -23.68
C ASN A 7 -42.48 -6.06 -22.47
N SER A 8 -43.14 -5.96 -21.31
CA SER A 8 -42.51 -5.65 -20.01
C SER A 8 -41.41 -6.66 -19.64
N THR A 9 -41.70 -7.96 -19.73
CA THR A 9 -40.76 -9.05 -19.41
C THR A 9 -39.61 -9.19 -20.42
N LYS A 10 -39.84 -8.91 -21.71
CA LYS A 10 -38.76 -8.81 -22.71
C LYS A 10 -37.86 -7.60 -22.46
N ASN A 11 -38.42 -6.41 -22.21
CA ASN A 11 -37.62 -5.21 -21.90
C ASN A 11 -36.79 -5.40 -20.61
N THR A 12 -37.35 -5.99 -19.56
CA THR A 12 -36.59 -6.31 -18.33
C THR A 12 -35.50 -7.35 -18.59
N LYS A 13 -35.74 -8.41 -19.37
CA LYS A 13 -34.68 -9.37 -19.75
C LYS A 13 -33.56 -8.72 -20.55
N TRP A 14 -33.88 -7.84 -21.51
CA TRP A 14 -32.88 -7.11 -22.30
C TRP A 14 -32.08 -6.09 -21.48
N HIS A 15 -32.75 -5.33 -20.61
CA HIS A 15 -32.09 -4.42 -19.68
C HIS A 15 -31.20 -5.16 -18.67
N ASN A 16 -31.64 -6.30 -18.16
CA ASN A 16 -30.84 -7.15 -17.26
C ASN A 16 -29.61 -7.72 -17.98
N LYS A 17 -29.76 -8.11 -19.26
CA LYS A 17 -28.65 -8.58 -20.09
C LYS A 17 -27.64 -7.45 -20.34
N LEU A 18 -28.08 -6.26 -20.75
CA LEU A 18 -27.22 -5.08 -20.91
C LEU A 18 -26.52 -4.66 -19.61
N ARG A 19 -27.22 -4.74 -18.47
CA ARG A 19 -26.67 -4.45 -17.14
C ARG A 19 -25.58 -5.45 -16.74
N SER A 20 -25.78 -6.74 -17.03
CA SER A 20 -24.76 -7.76 -16.81
C SER A 20 -23.51 -7.54 -17.68
N TYR A 21 -23.67 -7.12 -18.94
CA TYR A 21 -22.53 -6.84 -19.82
C TYR A 21 -21.69 -5.66 -19.33
N TRP A 22 -22.31 -4.55 -18.93
CA TRP A 22 -21.57 -3.40 -18.38
C TRP A 22 -20.83 -3.76 -17.07
N LEU A 23 -21.50 -4.49 -16.17
CA LEU A 23 -20.93 -4.84 -14.88
C LEU A 23 -19.71 -5.77 -15.03
N VAL A 24 -19.83 -6.80 -15.88
CA VAL A 24 -18.71 -7.71 -16.18
C VAL A 24 -17.54 -6.94 -16.82
N GLN A 25 -17.83 -6.00 -17.73
CA GLN A 25 -16.79 -5.19 -18.36
C GLN A 25 -16.03 -4.32 -17.37
N GLU A 26 -16.74 -3.59 -16.49
CA GLU A 26 -16.07 -2.75 -15.49
C GLU A 26 -15.31 -3.58 -14.46
N LEU A 27 -15.82 -4.76 -14.07
CA LEU A 27 -15.07 -5.68 -13.23
C LEU A 27 -13.77 -6.16 -13.90
N ILE A 28 -13.80 -6.45 -15.20
CA ILE A 28 -12.59 -6.83 -15.94
C ILE A 28 -11.58 -5.67 -15.94
N ILE A 29 -12.03 -4.44 -16.24
CA ILE A 29 -11.15 -3.26 -16.25
C ILE A 29 -10.55 -3.01 -14.87
N LEU A 30 -11.39 -3.04 -13.82
CA LEU A 30 -10.96 -2.83 -12.44
C LEU A 30 -9.93 -3.87 -12.02
N ASN A 31 -10.18 -5.15 -12.27
CA ASN A 31 -9.24 -6.22 -11.92
C ASN A 31 -7.94 -6.15 -12.73
N THR A 32 -8.01 -5.77 -14.01
CA THR A 32 -6.83 -5.58 -14.86
C THR A 32 -5.91 -4.49 -14.30
N LEU A 33 -6.47 -3.46 -13.64
CA LEU A 33 -5.71 -2.40 -12.98
C LEU A 33 -5.29 -2.79 -11.56
N ALA A 34 -6.19 -3.39 -10.78
CA ALA A 34 -5.99 -3.66 -9.36
C ALA A 34 -4.93 -4.73 -9.14
N TRP A 35 -5.02 -5.86 -9.86
CA TRP A 35 -4.18 -7.02 -9.57
C TRP A 35 -2.68 -6.77 -9.76
N PRO A 36 -2.23 -6.08 -10.82
CA PRO A 36 -0.83 -5.71 -10.94
C PRO A 36 -0.39 -4.71 -9.87
N CYS A 37 -1.26 -3.79 -9.43
CA CYS A 37 -0.97 -2.91 -8.32
C CYS A 37 -0.80 -3.68 -7.01
N VAL A 38 -1.62 -4.70 -6.75
CA VAL A 38 -1.49 -5.61 -5.60
C VAL A 38 -0.16 -6.36 -5.68
N CYS A 39 0.16 -6.96 -6.83
CA CYS A 39 1.42 -7.69 -7.02
C CYS A 39 2.64 -6.78 -6.81
N ASN A 40 2.62 -5.57 -7.37
CA ASN A 40 3.67 -4.58 -7.16
C ASN A 40 3.82 -4.20 -5.68
N ALA A 41 2.70 -3.98 -4.97
CA ALA A 41 2.73 -3.65 -3.54
C ALA A 41 3.31 -4.81 -2.70
N PHE A 42 2.93 -6.05 -3.02
CA PHE A 42 3.49 -7.25 -2.37
C PHE A 42 5.00 -7.37 -2.62
N LEU A 43 5.43 -7.32 -3.88
CA LEU A 43 6.85 -7.40 -4.26
C LEU A 43 7.68 -6.25 -3.67
N SER A 44 7.09 -5.07 -3.49
CA SER A 44 7.78 -3.94 -2.84
C SER A 44 8.04 -4.21 -1.35
N LYS A 45 7.13 -4.91 -0.65
CA LYS A 45 7.31 -5.30 0.74
C LYS A 45 8.35 -6.42 0.91
N MET A 46 8.48 -7.30 -0.08
CA MET A 46 9.48 -8.38 -0.06
C MET A 46 10.91 -7.87 0.08
N LEU A 47 11.23 -6.67 -0.45
CA LEU A 47 12.56 -6.07 -0.32
C LEU A 47 13.02 -5.96 1.14
N ALA A 48 12.14 -5.48 2.02
CA ALA A 48 12.41 -5.32 3.44
C ALA A 48 12.45 -6.67 4.18
N ILE A 49 11.55 -7.59 3.83
CA ILE A 49 11.51 -8.93 4.43
C ILE A 49 12.80 -9.70 4.13
N VAL A 50 13.30 -9.64 2.90
CA VAL A 50 14.58 -10.25 2.52
C VAL A 50 15.71 -9.67 3.38
N SER A 51 15.78 -8.35 3.56
CA SER A 51 16.78 -7.75 4.45
C SER A 51 16.74 -8.29 5.87
N LEU A 52 15.54 -8.39 6.46
CA LEU A 52 15.37 -8.94 7.81
C LEU A 52 15.75 -10.42 7.92
N ILE A 53 15.45 -11.22 6.89
CA ILE A 53 15.86 -12.62 6.84
C ILE A 53 17.39 -12.72 6.88
N PHE A 54 18.10 -11.97 6.04
CA PHE A 54 19.56 -12.03 6.03
C PHE A 54 20.19 -11.47 7.31
N THR A 55 19.68 -10.36 7.87
CA THR A 55 20.23 -9.80 9.12
C THR A 55 19.99 -10.70 10.33
N GLY A 56 18.85 -11.41 10.36
CA GLY A 56 18.56 -12.39 11.41
C GLY A 56 19.54 -13.55 11.51
N HIS A 57 20.26 -13.86 10.43
CA HIS A 57 21.21 -14.97 10.36
C HIS A 57 22.68 -14.55 10.59
N ILE A 58 22.94 -13.27 10.89
CA ILE A 58 24.29 -12.78 11.21
C ILE A 58 24.75 -13.23 12.61
N GLY A 59 23.85 -13.74 13.46
CA GLY A 59 24.18 -14.44 14.71
C GLY A 59 24.05 -13.63 16.00
N SER A 60 23.62 -12.37 15.95
CA SER A 60 23.30 -11.55 17.13
C SER A 60 21.89 -10.96 17.02
N GLY A 61 21.08 -11.08 18.08
CA GLY A 61 19.74 -10.50 18.14
C GLY A 61 19.74 -8.97 17.94
N VAL A 62 20.79 -8.30 18.42
CA VAL A 62 20.96 -6.84 18.29
C VAL A 62 20.96 -6.38 16.83
N TYR A 63 21.48 -7.20 15.92
CA TYR A 63 21.53 -6.89 14.48
C TYR A 63 20.18 -6.99 13.81
N LEU A 64 19.38 -8.01 14.17
CA LEU A 64 18.01 -8.13 13.69
C LEU A 64 17.15 -7.01 14.24
N ASP A 65 17.22 -6.75 15.55
CA ASP A 65 16.44 -5.73 16.24
C ASP A 65 16.77 -4.34 15.70
N GLY A 66 18.05 -4.03 15.53
CA GLY A 66 18.51 -2.75 14.96
C GLY A 66 18.08 -2.57 13.49
N ALA A 67 18.18 -3.61 12.65
CA ALA A 67 17.75 -3.53 11.26
C ALA A 67 16.21 -3.40 11.14
N ALA A 68 15.46 -4.13 11.97
CA ALA A 68 14.00 -4.03 12.04
C ALA A 68 13.54 -2.64 12.49
N LEU A 69 14.18 -2.10 13.53
CA LEU A 69 13.90 -0.75 14.01
C LEU A 69 14.27 0.30 12.96
N ALA A 70 15.40 0.15 12.26
CA ALA A 70 15.78 1.03 11.15
C ALA A 70 14.77 1.03 10.00
N LEU A 71 14.32 -0.15 9.56
CA LEU A 71 13.34 -0.27 8.49
C LEU A 71 11.98 0.29 8.92
N SER A 72 11.56 0.06 10.16
CA SER A 72 10.35 0.66 10.72
C SER A 72 10.45 2.19 10.76
N PHE A 73 11.52 2.72 11.33
CA PHE A 73 11.78 4.16 11.40
C PHE A 73 11.82 4.79 10.00
N ALA A 74 12.46 4.14 9.03
CA ALA A 74 12.49 4.60 7.65
C ALA A 74 11.11 4.60 6.99
N ASN A 75 10.26 3.64 7.35
CA ASN A 75 8.90 3.53 6.84
C ASN A 75 8.00 4.65 7.39
N ILE A 76 8.02 4.84 8.72
CA ILE A 76 7.22 5.83 9.46
C ILE A 76 7.65 7.26 9.12
N ALA A 77 8.96 7.51 9.16
CA ALA A 77 9.55 8.83 9.17
C ALA A 77 10.09 9.23 7.78
N GLY A 78 9.86 8.40 6.76
CA GLY A 78 10.25 8.71 5.39
C GLY A 78 9.28 8.20 4.34
N THR A 79 8.98 6.90 4.31
CA THR A 79 8.16 6.33 3.21
C THR A 79 6.70 6.77 3.26
N SER A 80 6.09 6.85 4.44
CA SER A 80 4.74 7.39 4.65
C SER A 80 4.59 8.81 4.07
N ILE A 81 5.56 9.68 4.35
CA ILE A 81 5.58 11.09 3.93
C ILE A 81 5.59 11.17 2.40
N ILE A 82 6.47 10.41 1.76
CA ILE A 82 6.62 10.41 0.30
C ILE A 82 5.38 9.82 -0.39
N ILE A 83 4.87 8.66 0.06
CA ILE A 83 3.67 8.06 -0.56
C ILE A 83 2.47 8.97 -0.39
N GLY A 84 2.32 9.59 0.78
CA GLY A 84 1.23 10.52 1.04
C GLY A 84 1.33 11.76 0.15
N MET A 85 2.51 12.34 -0.03
CA MET A 85 2.73 13.46 -0.96
C MET A 85 2.51 13.05 -2.43
N ALA A 86 2.85 11.81 -2.80
CA ALA A 86 2.65 11.25 -4.14
C ALA A 86 1.16 11.05 -4.50
N SER A 87 0.26 10.95 -3.52
CA SER A 87 -1.18 10.82 -3.79
C SER A 87 -1.77 12.02 -4.58
N GLY A 88 -1.17 13.20 -4.46
CA GLY A 88 -1.53 14.38 -5.26
C GLY A 88 -1.27 14.14 -6.75
N MET A 89 -0.15 13.50 -7.08
CA MET A 89 0.18 13.10 -8.44
C MET A 89 -0.81 12.08 -8.99
N GLU A 90 -1.20 11.07 -8.21
CA GLU A 90 -2.16 10.04 -8.65
C GLU A 90 -3.46 10.66 -9.17
N THR A 91 -3.92 11.72 -8.51
CA THR A 91 -5.15 12.43 -8.85
C THR A 91 -4.99 13.30 -10.08
N LEU A 92 -3.98 14.16 -10.08
CA LEU A 92 -3.76 15.12 -11.16
C LEU A 92 -3.40 14.40 -12.48
N CYS A 93 -2.55 13.36 -12.39
CA CYS A 93 -2.17 12.55 -13.54
C CYS A 93 -3.34 11.72 -14.09
N SER A 94 -4.16 11.09 -13.25
CA SER A 94 -5.32 10.32 -13.74
C SER A 94 -6.38 11.22 -14.38
N GLN A 95 -6.64 12.40 -13.82
CA GLN A 95 -7.56 13.37 -14.45
C GLN A 95 -7.02 13.89 -15.78
N ALA A 96 -5.74 14.27 -15.85
CA ALA A 96 -5.09 14.72 -17.09
C ALA A 96 -5.06 13.61 -18.16
N ASN A 97 -4.74 12.37 -17.76
CA ASN A 97 -4.76 11.21 -18.65
C ASN A 97 -6.18 10.92 -19.19
N GLY A 98 -7.20 11.01 -18.33
CA GLY A 98 -8.61 10.90 -18.72
C GLY A 98 -9.05 11.93 -19.75
N ALA A 99 -8.58 13.17 -19.58
CA ALA A 99 -8.81 14.27 -20.52
C ALA A 99 -7.96 14.18 -21.80
N LYS A 100 -7.10 13.15 -21.94
CA LYS A 100 -6.12 12.97 -23.02
C LYS A 100 -5.06 14.08 -23.10
N ASN A 101 -4.84 14.82 -22.02
CA ASN A 101 -3.76 15.79 -21.92
C ASN A 101 -2.48 15.10 -21.41
N TYR A 102 -1.91 14.23 -22.24
CA TYR A 102 -0.77 13.36 -21.85
C TYR A 102 0.49 14.16 -21.48
N LYS A 103 0.73 15.30 -22.13
CA LYS A 103 1.88 16.17 -21.80
C LYS A 103 1.79 16.73 -20.39
N LEU A 104 0.57 17.09 -19.94
CA LEU A 104 0.36 17.59 -18.58
C LEU A 104 0.61 16.50 -17.51
N VAL A 105 0.37 15.22 -17.83
CA VAL A 105 0.75 14.09 -16.97
C VAL A 105 2.25 14.11 -16.70
N GLY A 106 3.08 14.33 -17.73
CA GLY A 106 4.53 14.47 -17.58
C GLY A 106 4.95 15.66 -16.73
N VAL A 107 4.28 16.81 -16.87
CA VAL A 107 4.54 18.00 -16.04
C VAL A 107 4.23 17.72 -14.56
N TYR A 108 3.09 17.07 -14.27
CA TYR A 108 2.74 16.69 -12.90
C TYR A 108 3.72 15.70 -12.30
N TYR A 109 4.18 14.73 -13.08
CA TYR A 109 5.19 13.77 -12.65
C TYR A 109 6.53 14.44 -12.32
N GLN A 110 7.03 15.33 -13.18
CA GLN A 110 8.26 16.11 -12.92
C GLN A 110 8.12 16.97 -11.66
N ARG A 111 6.96 17.61 -11.47
CA ARG A 111 6.68 18.44 -10.30
C ARG A 111 6.66 17.62 -9.01
N ALA A 112 5.98 16.47 -9.02
CA ALA A 112 5.95 15.55 -7.90
C ALA A 112 7.37 15.04 -7.57
N MET A 113 8.18 14.74 -8.59
CA MET A 113 9.56 14.29 -8.43
C MET A 113 10.41 15.31 -7.69
N ILE A 114 10.43 16.57 -8.15
CA ILE A 114 11.20 17.63 -7.50
C ILE A 114 10.71 17.85 -6.07
N LEU A 115 9.40 17.98 -5.86
CA LEU A 115 8.83 18.18 -4.52
C LEU A 115 9.18 17.04 -3.56
N CYS A 116 9.03 15.79 -3.98
CA CYS A 116 9.34 14.64 -3.13
C CYS A 116 10.85 14.50 -2.86
N LEU A 117 11.71 14.85 -3.83
CA LEU A 117 13.16 14.88 -3.62
C LEU A 117 13.56 15.98 -2.62
N LEU A 118 12.86 17.12 -2.57
CA LEU A 118 13.10 18.12 -1.53
C LEU A 118 12.76 17.60 -0.12
N PHE A 119 11.78 16.69 0.00
CA PHE A 119 11.50 16.03 1.28
C PHE A 119 12.64 15.08 1.72
N CYS A 120 13.61 14.73 0.87
CA CYS A 120 14.80 14.01 1.33
C CYS A 120 15.58 14.80 2.38
N PHE A 121 15.67 16.12 2.29
CA PHE A 121 16.45 16.92 3.22
C PHE A 121 15.97 16.81 4.68
N PRO A 122 14.69 17.03 5.01
CA PRO A 122 14.21 16.82 6.39
C PRO A 122 14.26 15.35 6.81
N ILE A 123 14.06 14.40 5.89
CA ILE A 123 14.17 12.96 6.20
C ILE A 123 15.62 12.61 6.58
N TRP A 124 16.61 13.07 5.80
CA TRP A 124 18.03 12.87 6.09
C TRP A 124 18.44 13.52 7.40
N ALA A 125 18.00 14.76 7.66
CA ALA A 125 18.30 15.44 8.91
C ALA A 125 17.85 14.61 10.13
N MET A 126 16.67 14.00 10.04
CA MET A 126 16.16 13.12 11.10
C MET A 126 16.91 11.78 11.16
N TRP A 127 17.17 11.13 10.02
CA TRP A 127 17.82 9.82 9.96
C TRP A 127 19.29 9.86 10.40
N LEU A 128 20.02 10.93 10.06
CA LEU A 128 21.41 11.11 10.50
C LEU A 128 21.52 11.28 12.02
N ASN A 129 20.44 11.75 12.67
CA ASN A 129 20.34 11.91 14.12
C ASN A 129 19.55 10.77 14.79
N ALA A 130 19.20 9.70 14.07
CA ALA A 130 18.33 8.64 14.58
C ALA A 130 18.91 7.93 15.81
N GLU A 131 20.22 7.67 15.84
CA GLU A 131 20.90 7.07 17.01
C GLU A 131 20.64 7.89 18.28
N SER A 132 20.92 9.20 18.24
CA SER A 132 20.70 10.11 19.38
C SER A 132 19.22 10.19 19.77
N ILE A 133 18.32 10.22 18.79
CA ILE A 133 16.86 10.23 19.02
C ILE A 133 16.43 8.94 19.74
N LEU A 134 16.94 7.78 19.31
CA LEU A 134 16.56 6.49 19.90
C LEU A 134 17.13 6.31 21.31
N ILE A 135 18.37 6.78 21.56
CA ILE A 135 18.94 6.81 22.90
C ILE A 135 18.11 7.74 23.81
N LEU A 136 17.66 8.90 23.31
CA LEU A 136 16.77 9.80 24.05
C LEU A 136 15.40 9.13 24.36
N LEU A 137 14.93 8.28 23.46
CA LEU A 137 13.73 7.45 23.66
C LEU A 137 14.00 6.18 24.49
N HIS A 138 15.16 6.11 25.17
CA HIS A 138 15.55 5.02 26.06
C HIS A 138 15.66 3.64 25.38
N GLN A 139 15.99 3.60 24.09
CA GLN A 139 16.35 2.35 23.42
C GLN A 139 17.73 1.87 23.87
N ASP A 140 17.97 0.56 23.78
CA ASP A 140 19.28 -0.02 24.01
C ASP A 140 20.35 0.64 23.10
N VAL A 141 21.51 0.97 23.68
CA VAL A 141 22.56 1.73 22.99
C VAL A 141 23.11 0.94 21.80
N GLY A 142 23.22 -0.40 21.91
CA GLY A 142 23.66 -1.26 20.82
C GLY A 142 22.67 -1.26 19.67
N VAL A 143 21.37 -1.46 19.97
CA VAL A 143 20.29 -1.42 18.97
C VAL A 143 20.18 -0.04 18.31
N ALA A 144 20.27 1.04 19.09
CA ALA A 144 20.22 2.41 18.60
C ALA A 144 21.38 2.74 17.66
N LYS A 145 22.60 2.30 17.99
CA LYS A 145 23.78 2.47 17.13
C LYS A 145 23.63 1.73 15.80
N VAL A 146 23.28 0.45 15.83
CA VAL A 146 23.03 -0.35 14.61
C VAL A 146 21.94 0.28 13.76
N THR A 147 20.87 0.78 14.40
CA THR A 147 19.78 1.48 13.71
C THR A 147 20.27 2.76 13.02
N GLY A 148 21.10 3.55 13.71
CA GLY A 148 21.69 4.77 13.16
C GLY A 148 22.59 4.50 11.96
N ASP A 149 23.48 3.51 12.06
CA ASP A 149 24.38 3.11 10.96
C ASP A 149 23.60 2.60 9.74
N TYR A 150 22.56 1.80 9.95
CA TYR A 150 21.66 1.34 8.89
C TYR A 150 20.96 2.52 8.19
N LEU A 151 20.43 3.47 8.96
CA LEU A 151 19.70 4.64 8.44
C LEU A 151 20.62 5.61 7.68
N ARG A 152 21.87 5.79 8.13
CA ARG A 152 22.89 6.58 7.43
C ARG A 152 23.12 6.06 6.01
N ILE A 153 23.16 4.74 5.81
CA ILE A 153 23.26 4.12 4.49
C ILE A 153 21.94 4.30 3.70
N LEU A 154 20.79 4.09 4.33
CA LEU A 154 19.49 4.27 3.69
C LEU A 154 19.22 5.71 3.21
N CYS A 155 19.91 6.72 3.74
CA CYS A 155 19.86 8.08 3.20
C CYS A 155 20.15 8.08 1.69
N PHE A 156 21.13 7.29 1.23
CA PHE A 156 21.48 7.15 -0.19
C PHE A 156 20.43 6.37 -0.99
N ALA A 157 19.65 5.49 -0.35
CA ALA A 157 18.54 4.78 -0.99
C ALA A 157 17.33 5.69 -1.22
N LYS A 158 17.11 6.69 -0.35
CA LYS A 158 15.85 7.44 -0.33
C LYS A 158 15.50 8.14 -1.66
N PRO A 159 16.43 8.82 -2.36
CA PRO A 159 16.15 9.36 -3.69
C PRO A 159 15.70 8.28 -4.69
N ALA A 160 16.33 7.11 -4.66
CA ALA A 160 15.96 6.00 -5.55
C ALA A 160 14.56 5.46 -5.24
N VAL A 161 14.19 5.35 -3.95
CA VAL A 161 12.83 4.97 -3.52
C VAL A 161 11.79 5.94 -4.09
N ILE A 162 12.06 7.25 -4.03
CA ILE A 162 11.16 8.29 -4.58
C ILE A 162 11.01 8.13 -6.09
N ILE A 163 12.13 7.97 -6.80
CA ILE A 163 12.14 7.80 -8.26
C ILE A 163 11.33 6.56 -8.66
N PHE A 164 11.60 5.41 -8.03
CA PHE A 164 10.88 4.16 -8.25
C PHE A 164 9.37 4.34 -8.01
N LEU A 165 9.00 4.87 -6.84
CA LEU A 165 7.60 5.02 -6.45
C LEU A 165 6.84 5.90 -7.43
N LEU A 166 7.37 7.09 -7.73
CA LEU A 166 6.70 8.04 -8.61
C LEU A 166 6.65 7.52 -10.05
N SER A 167 7.69 6.83 -10.52
CA SER A 167 7.69 6.20 -11.85
C SER A 167 6.61 5.13 -11.96
N SER A 168 6.47 4.30 -10.92
CA SER A 168 5.43 3.27 -10.85
C SER A 168 4.03 3.90 -10.89
N ARG A 169 3.79 4.96 -10.11
CA ARG A 169 2.53 5.72 -10.13
C ARG A 169 2.27 6.41 -11.47
N PHE A 170 3.29 6.96 -12.12
CA PHE A 170 3.18 7.56 -13.44
C PHE A 170 2.68 6.55 -14.48
N MET A 171 3.19 5.32 -14.46
CA MET A 171 2.72 4.26 -15.34
C MET A 171 1.29 3.81 -14.98
N GLN A 172 1.00 3.62 -13.69
CA GLN A 172 -0.32 3.20 -13.20
C GLN A 172 -1.44 4.17 -13.59
N THR A 173 -1.22 5.48 -13.43
CA THR A 173 -2.21 6.52 -13.78
C THR A 173 -2.56 6.55 -15.27
N GLN A 174 -1.66 6.05 -16.12
CA GLN A 174 -1.86 5.91 -17.57
C GLN A 174 -2.39 4.53 -17.97
N ASN A 175 -2.78 3.69 -17.00
CA ASN A 175 -3.25 2.31 -17.19
C ASN A 175 -2.16 1.35 -17.73
N VAL A 176 -0.88 1.68 -17.59
CA VAL A 176 0.24 0.80 -17.94
C VAL A 176 0.73 0.10 -16.68
N VAL A 177 0.13 -1.05 -16.39
CA VAL A 177 0.24 -1.73 -15.09
C VAL A 177 0.88 -3.11 -15.14
N PHE A 178 1.08 -3.73 -16.30
CA PHE A 178 1.76 -5.03 -16.36
C PHE A 178 3.28 -4.96 -16.18
N PRO A 179 4.00 -4.00 -16.80
CA PRO A 179 5.46 -3.95 -16.70
C PRO A 179 5.97 -3.76 -15.27
N ILE A 180 5.23 -3.06 -14.41
CA ILE A 180 5.65 -2.77 -13.03
C ILE A 180 5.88 -4.04 -12.21
N ILE A 181 5.16 -5.14 -12.51
CA ILE A 181 5.35 -6.42 -11.81
C ILE A 181 6.74 -6.97 -12.13
N PHE A 182 7.08 -7.06 -13.42
CA PHE A 182 8.34 -7.61 -13.89
C PHE A 182 9.53 -6.76 -13.44
N LEU A 183 9.40 -5.43 -13.50
CA LEU A 183 10.43 -4.51 -13.03
C LEU A 183 10.65 -4.63 -11.52
N THR A 184 9.58 -4.73 -10.72
CA THR A 184 9.72 -4.92 -9.27
C THR A 184 10.28 -6.28 -8.90
N ALA A 185 9.90 -7.34 -9.64
CA ALA A 185 10.45 -8.68 -9.46
C ALA A 185 11.96 -8.71 -9.76
N LEU A 186 12.41 -8.05 -10.83
CA LEU A 186 13.83 -7.93 -11.16
C LEU A 186 14.62 -7.25 -10.03
N GLY A 187 14.09 -6.16 -9.46
CA GLY A 187 14.73 -5.52 -8.32
C GLY A 187 14.82 -6.40 -7.07
N ASN A 188 13.84 -7.29 -6.83
CA ASN A 188 13.93 -8.28 -5.76
C ASN A 188 15.03 -9.33 -6.03
N VAL A 189 15.21 -9.75 -7.28
CA VAL A 189 16.32 -10.66 -7.65
C VAL A 189 17.67 -9.99 -7.36
N VAL A 190 17.85 -8.74 -7.78
CA VAL A 190 19.05 -7.94 -7.46
C VAL A 190 19.22 -7.84 -5.95
N ASN A 191 18.13 -7.60 -5.21
CA ASN A 191 18.16 -7.52 -3.75
C ASN A 191 18.73 -8.80 -3.12
N ILE A 192 18.23 -9.98 -3.50
CA ILE A 192 18.68 -11.26 -2.94
C ILE A 192 20.15 -11.52 -3.28
N ILE A 193 20.56 -11.28 -4.52
CA ILE A 193 21.95 -11.46 -4.97
C ILE A 193 22.88 -10.55 -4.17
N CYS A 194 22.55 -9.26 -4.04
CA CYS A 194 23.35 -8.32 -3.27
C CYS A 194 23.43 -8.72 -1.79
N HIS A 195 22.34 -9.16 -1.18
CA HIS A 195 22.35 -9.62 0.21
C HIS A 195 23.28 -10.82 0.39
N TYR A 196 23.22 -11.80 -0.51
CA TYR A 196 24.14 -12.94 -0.48
C TYR A 196 25.61 -12.50 -0.59
N LEU A 197 25.92 -11.61 -1.53
CA LEU A 197 27.29 -11.13 -1.74
C LEU A 197 27.80 -10.30 -0.55
N PHE A 198 27.05 -9.32 -0.09
CA PHE A 198 27.53 -8.39 0.93
C PHE A 198 27.46 -8.94 2.35
N VAL A 199 26.44 -9.73 2.67
CA VAL A 199 26.29 -10.30 4.02
C VAL A 199 27.15 -11.55 4.19
N TYR A 200 27.09 -12.50 3.24
CA TYR A 200 27.81 -13.78 3.38
C TYR A 200 29.20 -13.79 2.77
N LEU A 201 29.35 -13.35 1.52
CA LEU A 201 30.64 -13.48 0.83
C LEU A 201 31.66 -12.44 1.31
N PHE A 202 31.24 -11.18 1.48
CA PHE A 202 32.14 -10.09 1.88
C PHE A 202 32.14 -9.82 3.39
N GLY A 203 31.18 -10.36 4.14
CA GLY A 203 31.15 -10.24 5.60
C GLY A 203 30.90 -8.81 6.11
N PHE A 204 30.23 -7.95 5.33
CA PHE A 204 29.92 -6.56 5.74
C PHE A 204 28.82 -6.46 6.82
N GLY A 205 28.32 -7.59 7.32
CA GLY A 205 27.32 -7.64 8.38
C GLY A 205 26.06 -6.85 8.06
N VAL A 206 25.56 -6.09 9.04
CA VAL A 206 24.30 -5.32 8.93
C VAL A 206 24.40 -4.17 7.93
N GLU A 207 25.56 -3.53 7.83
CA GLU A 207 25.82 -2.50 6.81
C GLU A 207 25.73 -3.09 5.40
N GLY A 208 26.19 -4.34 5.22
CA GLY A 208 26.01 -5.10 3.98
C GLY A 208 24.54 -5.27 3.58
N SER A 209 23.65 -5.51 4.55
CA SER A 209 22.20 -5.55 4.29
C SER A 209 21.66 -4.17 3.87
N ALA A 210 22.05 -3.11 4.56
CA ALA A 210 21.63 -1.74 4.21
C ALA A 210 22.12 -1.32 2.81
N LEU A 211 23.35 -1.69 2.44
CA LEU A 211 23.90 -1.48 1.10
C LEU A 211 23.14 -2.29 0.05
N SER A 212 22.80 -3.54 0.34
CA SER A 212 22.09 -4.42 -0.58
C SER A 212 20.72 -3.86 -0.97
N ILE A 213 19.92 -3.44 0.01
CA ILE A 213 18.62 -2.81 -0.24
C ILE A 213 18.77 -1.45 -0.95
N THR A 214 19.85 -0.71 -0.67
CA THR A 214 20.16 0.55 -1.36
C THR A 214 20.42 0.33 -2.85
N ILE A 215 21.25 -0.65 -3.20
CA ILE A 215 21.52 -1.01 -4.60
C ILE A 215 20.25 -1.53 -5.28
N ALA A 216 19.45 -2.34 -4.58
CA ALA A 216 18.18 -2.83 -5.11
C ALA A 216 17.24 -1.67 -5.48
N TYR A 217 17.09 -0.66 -4.64
CA TYR A 217 16.26 0.51 -4.97
C TYR A 217 16.82 1.34 -6.13
N TRP A 218 18.14 1.51 -6.24
CA TRP A 218 18.75 2.16 -7.41
C TRP A 218 18.53 1.35 -8.68
N SER A 219 18.66 0.02 -8.62
CA SER A 219 18.36 -0.86 -9.75
C SER A 219 16.90 -0.72 -10.21
N LEU A 220 15.95 -0.62 -9.26
CA LEU A 220 14.54 -0.36 -9.55
C LEU A 220 14.35 1.00 -10.19
N ALA A 221 14.91 2.06 -9.60
CA ALA A 221 14.80 3.42 -10.13
C ALA A 221 15.30 3.50 -11.59
N ILE A 222 16.48 2.92 -11.86
CA ILE A 222 17.07 2.87 -13.20
C ILE A 222 16.20 2.04 -14.14
N SER A 223 15.72 0.88 -13.71
CA SER A 223 14.89 -0.01 -14.54
C SER A 223 13.58 0.65 -14.95
N TYR A 224 12.91 1.36 -14.03
CA TYR A 224 11.68 2.09 -14.31
C TYR A 224 11.91 3.28 -15.24
N ILE A 225 12.95 4.08 -15.02
CA ILE A 225 13.30 5.20 -15.92
C ILE A 225 13.61 4.66 -17.33
N THR A 226 14.43 3.62 -17.43
CA THR A 226 14.80 2.99 -18.71
C THR A 226 13.56 2.47 -19.42
N TYR A 227 12.67 1.75 -18.73
CA TYR A 227 11.42 1.29 -19.32
C TYR A 227 10.59 2.45 -19.86
N ILE A 228 10.38 3.50 -19.05
CA ILE A 228 9.61 4.68 -19.48
C ILE A 228 10.22 5.28 -20.74
N ARG A 229 11.55 5.49 -20.77
CA ARG A 229 12.30 6.07 -21.90
C ARG A 229 12.24 5.24 -23.17
N CYS A 230 12.36 3.91 -23.06
CA CYS A 230 12.31 3.00 -24.20
C CYS A 230 10.89 2.72 -24.70
N SER A 231 9.88 2.92 -23.85
CA SER A 231 8.48 2.72 -24.22
C SER A 231 7.88 3.93 -24.95
N THR A 232 6.78 3.69 -25.67
CA THR A 232 6.03 4.76 -26.35
C THR A 232 5.43 5.79 -25.39
N LEU A 233 5.34 5.49 -24.09
CA LEU A 233 4.87 6.42 -23.05
C LEU A 233 5.69 7.69 -22.98
N TYR A 234 7.01 7.59 -23.18
CA TYR A 234 7.88 8.76 -23.18
C TYR A 234 7.50 9.72 -24.30
N GLN A 235 7.29 9.21 -25.52
CA GLN A 235 6.95 10.03 -26.67
C GLN A 235 5.59 10.72 -26.53
N THR A 236 4.62 10.07 -25.90
CA THR A 236 3.26 10.62 -25.74
C THR A 236 3.14 11.60 -24.58
N SER A 237 3.83 11.32 -23.47
CA SER A 237 3.50 11.93 -22.18
C SER A 237 4.63 12.78 -21.60
N TRP A 238 5.86 12.67 -22.11
CA TRP A 238 6.97 13.49 -21.65
C TRP A 238 7.14 14.74 -22.52
N PRO A 239 6.88 15.96 -21.99
CA PRO A 239 6.99 17.19 -22.76
C PRO A 239 8.43 17.71 -22.91
N GLY A 240 9.43 17.03 -22.37
CA GLY A 240 10.77 17.58 -22.15
C GLY A 240 10.90 18.24 -20.77
N TRP A 241 12.11 18.70 -20.45
CA TRP A 241 12.31 19.56 -19.27
C TRP A 241 11.86 20.97 -19.59
N ASN A 242 10.97 21.53 -18.76
CA ASN A 242 10.46 22.89 -18.91
C ASN A 242 10.34 23.55 -17.53
N LEU A 243 10.58 24.86 -17.43
CA LEU A 243 10.42 25.66 -16.22
C LEU A 243 8.96 25.68 -15.69
N ASP A 244 7.97 25.30 -16.50
CA ASP A 244 6.58 25.12 -16.05
C ASP A 244 6.41 24.09 -14.92
N VAL A 245 7.42 23.23 -14.70
CA VAL A 245 7.49 22.33 -13.54
C VAL A 245 7.59 23.10 -12.22
N LEU A 246 8.27 24.25 -12.22
CA LEU A 246 8.44 25.12 -11.05
C LEU A 246 7.18 25.96 -10.75
N ARG A 247 6.26 26.06 -11.71
CA ARG A 247 4.96 26.73 -11.53
C ARG A 247 3.96 25.76 -10.91
N GLY A 248 2.95 26.27 -10.20
CA GLY A 248 1.82 25.44 -9.74
C GLY A 248 2.10 24.50 -8.55
N TRP A 249 3.17 24.73 -7.78
CA TRP A 249 3.47 23.95 -6.56
C TRP A 249 2.36 24.08 -5.52
N VAL A 250 1.84 25.29 -5.30
CA VAL A 250 0.69 25.52 -4.40
C VAL A 250 -0.52 24.69 -4.83
N HIS A 251 -0.78 24.58 -6.14
CA HIS A 251 -1.87 23.75 -6.64
C HIS A 251 -1.62 22.26 -6.37
N TYR A 252 -0.41 21.76 -6.59
CA TYR A 252 -0.06 20.38 -6.26
C TYR A 252 -0.18 20.09 -4.75
N CYS A 253 0.35 20.98 -3.91
CA CYS A 253 0.34 20.85 -2.45
C CYS A 253 -1.08 20.83 -1.86
N LYS A 254 -2.06 21.47 -2.51
CA LYS A 254 -3.49 21.37 -2.12
C LYS A 254 -4.03 19.93 -2.16
N TYR A 255 -3.41 19.05 -2.93
CA TYR A 255 -3.76 17.63 -3.02
C TYR A 255 -2.76 16.74 -2.26
N GLY A 256 -1.45 17.01 -2.40
CA GLY A 256 -0.38 16.23 -1.77
C GLY A 256 -0.34 16.33 -0.24
N ILE A 257 -0.48 17.53 0.34
CA ILE A 257 -0.38 17.71 1.80
C ILE A 257 -1.52 16.99 2.54
N PRO A 258 -2.80 17.11 2.13
CA PRO A 258 -3.84 16.31 2.76
C PRO A 258 -3.63 14.80 2.64
N GLY A 259 -3.09 14.33 1.52
CA GLY A 259 -2.72 12.93 1.33
C GLY A 259 -1.60 12.48 2.27
N LEU A 260 -0.58 13.33 2.45
CA LEU A 260 0.50 13.17 3.43
C LEU A 260 -0.06 13.01 4.84
N ILE A 261 -0.88 13.96 5.30
CA ILE A 261 -1.47 13.92 6.64
C ILE A 261 -2.29 12.64 6.83
N THR A 262 -3.11 12.27 5.84
CA THR A 262 -3.94 11.06 5.91
C THR A 262 -3.08 9.81 6.08
N LEU A 263 -2.07 9.62 5.23
CA LEU A 263 -1.26 8.42 5.26
C LEU A 263 -0.34 8.34 6.47
N CYS A 264 0.25 9.47 6.89
CA CYS A 264 1.06 9.51 8.12
C CYS A 264 0.22 9.13 9.34
N LEU A 265 -0.98 9.70 9.50
CA LEU A 265 -1.86 9.34 10.61
C LEU A 265 -2.27 7.87 10.58
N GLU A 266 -2.57 7.31 9.40
CA GLU A 266 -2.88 5.88 9.27
C GLU A 266 -1.74 5.01 9.80
N TRP A 267 -0.49 5.32 9.45
CA TRP A 267 0.65 4.47 9.80
C TRP A 267 1.15 4.73 11.22
N TRP A 268 1.24 5.99 11.64
CA TRP A 268 1.74 6.37 12.96
C TRP A 268 0.83 5.88 14.08
N MET A 269 -0.48 5.71 13.82
CA MET A 269 -1.41 5.18 14.82
C MET A 269 -1.10 3.75 15.25
N PHE A 270 -0.53 2.91 14.38
CA PHE A 270 -0.14 1.56 14.77
C PHE A 270 1.08 1.54 15.69
N GLU A 271 2.01 2.48 15.48
CA GLU A 271 3.19 2.66 16.33
C GLU A 271 2.82 3.22 17.70
N ILE A 272 1.91 4.20 17.71
CA ILE A 272 1.30 4.68 18.96
C ILE A 272 0.55 3.53 19.66
N GLY A 273 -0.09 2.64 18.89
CA GLY A 273 -0.73 1.43 19.41
C GLY A 273 0.23 0.50 20.15
N PHE A 274 1.41 0.26 19.60
CA PHE A 274 2.48 -0.49 20.29
C PHE A 274 2.82 0.15 21.65
N LEU A 275 2.97 1.48 21.69
CA LEU A 275 3.27 2.20 22.93
C LEU A 275 2.12 2.11 23.94
N ILE A 276 0.87 2.31 23.50
CA ILE A 276 -0.32 2.22 24.36
C ILE A 276 -0.42 0.81 24.94
N VAL A 277 -0.38 -0.22 24.09
CA VAL A 277 -0.49 -1.61 24.54
C VAL A 277 0.67 -1.96 25.46
N GLY A 278 1.91 -1.65 25.09
CA GLY A 278 3.07 -1.93 25.94
C GLY A 278 3.02 -1.24 27.31
N ALA A 279 2.58 0.02 27.37
CA ALA A 279 2.55 0.80 28.60
C ALA A 279 1.36 0.50 29.53
N THR A 280 0.24 0.02 28.97
CA THR A 280 -1.01 -0.17 29.74
C THR A 280 -1.29 -1.63 30.10
N SER A 281 -0.54 -2.58 29.52
CA SER A 281 -0.75 -4.00 29.74
C SER A 281 -0.12 -4.49 31.04
N LEU A 282 -0.82 -5.40 31.74
CA LEU A 282 -0.29 -6.09 32.92
C LEU A 282 0.87 -7.04 32.57
N ASN A 283 0.85 -7.62 31.37
CA ASN A 283 1.95 -8.42 30.83
C ASN A 283 2.37 -7.86 29.45
N PRO A 284 3.23 -6.83 29.40
CA PRO A 284 3.63 -6.18 28.16
C PRO A 284 4.25 -7.12 27.14
N ARG A 285 5.02 -8.12 27.60
CA ARG A 285 5.68 -9.11 26.71
C ARG A 285 4.66 -9.91 25.91
N VAL A 286 3.62 -10.44 26.56
CA VAL A 286 2.59 -11.25 25.91
C VAL A 286 1.73 -10.37 24.99
N GLU A 287 1.29 -9.21 25.48
CA GLU A 287 0.40 -8.32 24.72
C GLU A 287 1.06 -7.72 23.49
N VAL A 288 2.30 -7.23 23.60
CA VAL A 288 3.05 -6.73 22.45
C VAL A 288 3.33 -7.86 21.45
N GLY A 289 3.56 -9.10 21.92
CA GLY A 289 3.67 -10.28 21.08
C GLY A 289 2.39 -10.57 20.28
N ILE A 290 1.22 -10.54 20.95
CA ILE A 290 -0.09 -10.70 20.31
C ILE A 290 -0.31 -9.60 19.26
N PHE A 291 -0.06 -8.34 19.65
CA PHE A 291 -0.19 -7.18 18.75
C PHE A 291 0.70 -7.31 17.51
N THR A 292 1.94 -7.76 17.69
CA THR A 292 2.91 -7.96 16.60
C THR A 292 2.40 -9.01 15.60
N ILE A 293 1.87 -10.13 16.07
CA ILE A 293 1.29 -11.17 15.20
C ILE A 293 0.09 -10.60 14.43
N MET A 294 -0.81 -9.91 15.11
CA MET A 294 -2.01 -9.30 14.50
C MET A 294 -1.63 -8.26 13.45
N LEU A 295 -0.67 -7.39 13.74
CA LEU A 295 -0.20 -6.36 12.81
C LEU A 295 0.50 -6.96 11.60
N ASN A 296 1.37 -7.96 11.78
CA ASN A 296 2.04 -8.61 10.66
C ASN A 296 1.04 -9.30 9.72
N LEU A 297 0.06 -10.02 10.28
CA LEU A 297 -1.01 -10.63 9.49
C LEU A 297 -1.87 -9.56 8.79
N GLY A 298 -2.24 -8.49 9.50
CA GLY A 298 -2.99 -7.36 8.96
C GLY A 298 -2.27 -6.69 7.79
N VAL A 299 -0.99 -6.37 7.92
CA VAL A 299 -0.18 -5.75 6.86
C VAL A 299 -0.14 -6.62 5.60
N GLN A 300 -0.10 -7.95 5.72
CA GLN A 300 -0.16 -8.82 4.54
C GLN A 300 -1.54 -8.71 3.85
N LEU A 301 -2.63 -8.80 4.61
CA LEU A 301 -3.99 -8.69 4.12
C LEU A 301 -4.27 -7.32 3.47
N PHE A 302 -3.76 -6.25 4.07
CA PHE A 302 -3.95 -4.87 3.61
C PHE A 302 -3.33 -4.57 2.23
N THR A 303 -2.45 -5.44 1.74
CA THR A 303 -1.86 -5.32 0.39
C THR A 303 -2.92 -5.33 -0.72
N LEU A 304 -3.99 -6.11 -0.53
CA LEU A 304 -5.10 -6.21 -1.48
C LEU A 304 -5.93 -4.92 -1.53
N PRO A 305 -6.44 -4.38 -0.40
CA PRO A 305 -7.04 -3.06 -0.35
C PRO A 305 -6.21 -1.94 -0.98
N ILE A 306 -4.90 -1.91 -0.74
CA ILE A 306 -4.03 -0.89 -1.34
C ILE A 306 -4.11 -0.94 -2.86
N GLY A 307 -3.93 -2.11 -3.48
CA GLY A 307 -3.95 -2.25 -4.93
C GLY A 307 -5.31 -1.91 -5.55
N TYR A 308 -6.40 -2.33 -4.90
CA TYR A 308 -7.75 -1.97 -5.30
C TYR A 308 -8.02 -0.47 -5.16
N SER A 309 -7.61 0.15 -4.06
CA SER A 309 -7.75 1.59 -3.85
C SER A 309 -7.04 2.39 -4.93
N LEU A 310 -5.84 1.98 -5.35
CA LEU A 310 -5.09 2.64 -6.41
C LEU A 310 -5.80 2.53 -7.77
N ALA A 311 -6.28 1.33 -8.10
CA ALA A 311 -7.08 1.13 -9.31
C ALA A 311 -8.37 1.96 -9.28
N GLY A 312 -9.02 2.07 -8.13
CA GLY A 312 -10.17 2.94 -7.90
C GLY A 312 -9.84 4.42 -8.16
N THR A 313 -8.76 4.94 -7.56
CA THR A 313 -8.26 6.30 -7.80
C THR A 313 -8.05 6.57 -9.28
N VAL A 314 -7.31 5.69 -9.97
CA VAL A 314 -6.96 5.84 -11.38
C VAL A 314 -8.20 5.78 -12.27
N ARG A 315 -9.08 4.77 -12.06
CA ARG A 315 -10.28 4.58 -12.89
C ARG A 315 -11.26 5.73 -12.72
N VAL A 316 -11.54 6.17 -11.49
CA VAL A 316 -12.45 7.29 -11.21
C VAL A 316 -11.85 8.61 -11.74
N GLY A 317 -10.57 8.86 -11.51
CA GLY A 317 -9.88 10.05 -12.03
C GLY A 317 -9.90 10.13 -13.56
N ASN A 318 -9.61 9.01 -14.24
CA ASN A 318 -9.67 8.92 -15.70
C ASN A 318 -11.09 9.21 -16.25
N LEU A 319 -12.14 8.68 -15.60
CA LEU A 319 -13.53 8.90 -16.02
C LEU A 319 -13.98 10.36 -15.81
N LEU A 320 -13.56 10.99 -14.71
CA LEU A 320 -13.84 12.39 -14.44
C LEU A 320 -13.10 13.32 -15.40
N GLY A 321 -11.82 13.05 -15.68
CA GLY A 321 -11.05 13.76 -16.70
C GLY A 321 -11.65 13.65 -18.10
N ALA A 322 -12.23 12.49 -18.44
CA ALA A 322 -12.98 12.25 -19.67
C ALA A 322 -14.40 12.86 -19.69
N ASN A 323 -14.77 13.64 -18.67
CA ASN A 323 -16.08 14.28 -18.50
C ASN A 323 -17.27 13.29 -18.47
N ASN A 324 -17.09 12.13 -17.85
CA ASN A 324 -18.14 11.12 -17.69
C ASN A 324 -18.54 10.91 -16.21
N PRO A 325 -19.22 11.90 -15.59
CA PRO A 325 -19.58 11.86 -14.17
C PRO A 325 -20.54 10.72 -13.83
N SER A 326 -21.47 10.38 -14.72
CA SER A 326 -22.46 9.32 -14.51
C SER A 326 -21.80 7.94 -14.41
N LEU A 327 -20.81 7.67 -15.25
CA LEU A 327 -20.05 6.42 -15.20
C LEU A 327 -19.09 6.41 -14.01
N ALA A 328 -18.42 7.53 -13.71
CA ALA A 328 -17.57 7.66 -12.53
C ALA A 328 -18.34 7.33 -11.23
N LYS A 329 -19.59 7.81 -11.11
CA LYS A 329 -20.48 7.47 -9.98
C LYS A 329 -20.72 5.96 -9.88
N LYS A 330 -21.16 5.33 -10.97
CA LYS A 330 -21.46 3.89 -10.99
C LYS A 330 -20.23 3.04 -10.67
N VAL A 331 -19.07 3.39 -11.24
CA VAL A 331 -17.81 2.68 -10.98
C VAL A 331 -17.37 2.84 -9.53
N SER A 332 -17.55 4.01 -8.93
CA SER A 332 -17.23 4.23 -7.52
C SER A 332 -18.02 3.29 -6.59
N PHE A 333 -19.33 3.12 -6.83
CA PHE A 333 -20.12 2.14 -6.08
C PHE A 333 -19.69 0.70 -6.35
N LEU A 334 -19.39 0.37 -7.60
CA LEU A 334 -18.90 -0.97 -7.96
C LEU A 334 -17.59 -1.29 -7.23
N CYS A 335 -16.66 -0.34 -7.17
CA CYS A 335 -15.40 -0.49 -6.45
C CYS A 335 -15.63 -0.79 -4.96
N LEU A 336 -16.50 -0.03 -4.28
CA LEU A 336 -16.82 -0.24 -2.87
C LEU A 336 -17.45 -1.61 -2.61
N ILE A 337 -18.44 -2.00 -3.42
CA ILE A 337 -19.10 -3.31 -3.30
C ILE A 337 -18.10 -4.44 -3.53
N THR A 338 -17.27 -4.32 -4.57
CA THR A 338 -16.27 -5.33 -4.92
C THR A 338 -15.27 -5.50 -3.78
N THR A 339 -14.75 -4.40 -3.23
CA THR A 339 -13.83 -4.45 -2.08
C THR A 339 -14.46 -5.07 -0.84
N PHE A 340 -15.71 -4.71 -0.52
CA PHE A 340 -16.43 -5.31 0.61
C PHE A 340 -16.64 -6.82 0.44
N VAL A 341 -17.08 -7.26 -0.75
CA VAL A 341 -17.30 -8.68 -1.03
C VAL A 341 -16.00 -9.47 -0.92
N PHE A 342 -14.90 -8.98 -1.51
CA PHE A 342 -13.60 -9.62 -1.35
C PHE A 342 -13.16 -9.64 0.12
N GLY A 343 -13.33 -8.52 0.84
CA GLY A 343 -13.00 -8.43 2.26
C GLY A 343 -13.76 -9.46 3.12
N VAL A 344 -15.04 -9.71 2.84
CA VAL A 344 -15.82 -10.77 3.52
C VAL A 344 -15.23 -12.16 3.29
N PHE A 345 -14.82 -12.50 2.06
CA PHE A 345 -14.14 -13.77 1.80
C PHE A 345 -12.83 -13.89 2.59
N PHE A 346 -12.06 -12.80 2.70
CA PHE A 346 -10.85 -12.77 3.53
C PHE A 346 -11.16 -12.92 5.02
N CYS A 347 -12.21 -12.26 5.54
CA CYS A 347 -12.63 -12.44 6.93
C CYS A 347 -12.94 -13.90 7.25
N ILE A 348 -13.66 -14.59 6.36
CA ILE A 348 -14.00 -16.00 6.51
C ILE A 348 -12.73 -16.85 6.52
N GLY A 349 -11.79 -16.59 5.61
CA GLY A 349 -10.50 -17.27 5.58
C GLY A 349 -9.71 -17.12 6.88
N VAL A 350 -9.57 -15.88 7.39
CA VAL A 350 -8.90 -15.62 8.67
C VAL A 350 -9.64 -16.29 9.84
N PHE A 351 -10.98 -16.24 9.84
CA PHE A 351 -11.79 -16.86 10.88
C PHE A 351 -11.57 -18.38 10.96
N VAL A 352 -11.47 -19.06 9.81
CA VAL A 352 -11.22 -20.50 9.73
C VAL A 352 -9.77 -20.83 10.11
N LEU A 353 -8.80 -20.03 9.65
CA LEU A 353 -7.38 -20.27 9.85
C LEU A 353 -6.83 -19.76 11.18
N ARG A 354 -7.63 -19.00 11.97
CA ARG A 354 -7.18 -18.39 13.23
C ARG A 354 -6.47 -19.31 14.23
N PRO A 355 -6.79 -20.62 14.38
CA PRO A 355 -6.07 -21.48 15.33
C PRO A 355 -4.65 -21.84 14.86
N TRP A 356 -4.38 -21.69 13.57
CA TRP A 356 -3.12 -22.09 12.92
C TRP A 356 -2.20 -20.89 12.66
N LEU A 357 -2.76 -19.74 12.31
CA LEU A 357 -1.99 -18.55 11.92
C LEU A 357 -0.97 -18.09 13.00
N PRO A 358 -1.31 -17.95 14.30
CA PRO A 358 -0.34 -17.51 15.30
C PRO A 358 0.81 -18.49 15.52
N ARG A 359 0.58 -19.79 15.32
CA ARG A 359 1.57 -20.86 15.48
C ARG A 359 2.71 -20.79 14.46
N ILE A 360 2.52 -20.03 13.38
CA ILE A 360 3.57 -19.76 12.38
C ILE A 360 4.65 -18.83 12.97
N PHE A 361 4.27 -17.97 13.92
CA PHE A 361 5.14 -16.92 14.45
C PHE A 361 5.81 -17.30 15.78
N THR A 362 5.12 -18.08 16.62
CA THR A 362 5.62 -18.41 17.97
C THR A 362 5.14 -19.78 18.43
N LYS A 363 5.86 -20.33 19.42
CA LYS A 363 5.49 -21.53 20.19
C LYS A 363 4.94 -21.21 21.58
N ASP A 364 4.85 -19.93 21.94
CA ASP A 364 4.31 -19.49 23.22
C ASP A 364 2.78 -19.63 23.22
N ASP A 365 2.27 -20.56 24.03
CA ASP A 365 0.83 -20.88 24.11
C ASP A 365 -0.02 -19.69 24.54
N CYS A 366 0.51 -18.78 25.36
CA CYS A 366 -0.22 -17.59 25.79
C CYS A 366 -0.41 -16.59 24.66
N ILE A 367 0.65 -16.33 23.90
CA ILE A 367 0.58 -15.47 22.72
C ILE A 367 -0.32 -16.11 21.66
N ILE A 368 -0.25 -17.43 21.46
CA ILE A 368 -1.11 -18.15 20.52
C ILE A 368 -2.58 -18.03 20.91
N ALA A 369 -2.94 -18.27 22.18
CA ALA A 369 -4.32 -18.18 22.66
C ALA A 369 -4.87 -16.74 22.53
N GLY A 370 -4.09 -15.76 22.97
CA GLY A 370 -4.42 -14.33 22.87
C GLY A 370 -4.60 -13.87 21.42
N ALA A 371 -3.70 -14.24 20.52
CA ALA A 371 -3.81 -13.93 19.10
C ALA A 371 -5.00 -14.65 18.44
N THR A 372 -5.20 -15.94 18.74
CA THR A 372 -6.33 -16.72 18.20
C THR A 372 -7.67 -16.08 18.55
N SER A 373 -7.85 -15.63 19.80
CA SER A 373 -9.08 -14.96 20.22
C SER A 373 -9.25 -13.56 19.62
N SER A 374 -8.15 -12.85 19.38
CA SER A 374 -8.17 -11.46 18.90
C SER A 374 -8.25 -11.33 17.37
N LEU A 375 -7.85 -12.35 16.61
CA LEU A 375 -7.83 -12.35 15.14
C LEU A 375 -9.21 -12.12 14.50
N ILE A 376 -10.30 -12.47 15.19
CA ILE A 376 -11.66 -12.19 14.69
C ILE A 376 -11.89 -10.67 14.60
N ILE A 377 -11.41 -9.92 15.58
CA ILE A 377 -11.52 -8.46 15.62
C ILE A 377 -10.69 -7.87 14.47
N THR A 378 -9.46 -8.34 14.27
CA THR A 378 -8.61 -7.93 13.14
C THR A 378 -9.25 -8.25 11.79
N ALA A 379 -9.86 -9.42 11.64
CA ALA A 379 -10.53 -9.78 10.39
C ALA A 379 -11.64 -8.79 10.04
N ILE A 380 -12.46 -8.40 11.03
CA ILE A 380 -13.52 -7.41 10.85
C ILE A 380 -12.92 -6.02 10.55
N TYR A 381 -11.89 -5.63 11.30
CA TYR A 381 -11.13 -4.39 11.10
C TYR A 381 -10.64 -4.27 9.65
N GLU A 382 -9.93 -5.28 9.15
CA GLU A 382 -9.29 -5.27 7.82
C GLU A 382 -10.31 -5.15 6.68
N ASN A 383 -11.51 -5.74 6.82
CA ASN A 383 -12.55 -5.59 5.81
C ASN A 383 -13.08 -4.15 5.73
N PHE A 384 -13.43 -3.57 6.87
CA PHE A 384 -13.87 -2.17 6.89
C PHE A 384 -12.74 -1.21 6.53
N ASP A 385 -11.49 -1.51 6.91
CA ASP A 385 -10.33 -0.72 6.51
C ASP A 385 -10.13 -0.81 4.99
N GLY A 386 -10.40 -1.97 4.40
CA GLY A 386 -10.42 -2.12 2.94
C GLY A 386 -11.44 -1.22 2.26
N VAL A 387 -12.69 -1.22 2.75
CA VAL A 387 -13.76 -0.34 2.22
C VAL A 387 -13.41 1.13 2.42
N ARG A 388 -12.90 1.50 3.60
CA ARG A 388 -12.43 2.84 3.90
C ARG A 388 -11.30 3.26 2.97
N LYS A 389 -10.30 2.39 2.75
CA LYS A 389 -9.16 2.67 1.86
C LYS A 389 -9.64 2.87 0.43
N MET A 390 -10.55 2.03 -0.07
CA MET A 390 -11.20 2.22 -1.37
C MET A 390 -11.96 3.56 -1.44
N GLY A 391 -12.72 3.90 -0.39
CA GLY A 391 -13.41 5.19 -0.28
C GLY A 391 -12.45 6.38 -0.37
N SER A 392 -11.31 6.30 0.33
CA SER A 392 -10.23 7.28 0.22
C SER A 392 -9.68 7.37 -1.21
N GLY A 393 -9.43 6.22 -1.87
CA GLY A 393 -9.01 6.18 -3.27
C GLY A 393 -9.99 6.86 -4.22
N ILE A 394 -11.29 6.61 -4.06
CA ILE A 394 -12.35 7.27 -4.85
C ILE A 394 -12.36 8.78 -4.60
N LEU A 395 -12.23 9.22 -3.35
CA LEU A 395 -12.16 10.65 -3.01
C LEU A 395 -10.90 11.31 -3.57
N ASN A 396 -9.78 10.59 -3.59
CA ASN A 396 -8.54 11.03 -4.23
C ASN A 396 -8.76 11.20 -5.74
N GLY A 397 -9.33 10.21 -6.43
CA GLY A 397 -9.68 10.31 -7.85
C GLY A 397 -10.62 11.49 -8.16
N CYS A 398 -11.49 11.84 -7.21
CA CYS A 398 -12.36 13.02 -7.26
C CYS A 398 -11.65 14.37 -6.99
N GLY A 399 -10.39 14.40 -6.56
CA GLY A 399 -9.71 15.62 -6.11
C GLY A 399 -10.24 16.16 -4.78
N ARG A 400 -10.75 15.30 -3.89
CA ARG A 400 -11.34 15.66 -2.59
C ARG A 400 -10.51 15.20 -1.38
N GLN A 401 -9.19 15.07 -1.55
CA GLN A 401 -8.24 14.65 -0.51
C GLN A 401 -8.36 15.48 0.78
N LYS A 402 -8.55 16.81 0.66
CA LYS A 402 -8.70 17.69 1.83
C LYS A 402 -9.83 17.24 2.75
N ILE A 403 -10.96 16.82 2.18
CA ILE A 403 -12.13 16.37 2.97
C ILE A 403 -11.82 14.99 3.56
N SER A 404 -11.24 14.07 2.78
CA SER A 404 -10.81 12.76 3.28
C SER A 404 -9.85 12.90 4.47
N SER A 405 -8.91 13.83 4.38
CA SER A 405 -7.90 14.09 5.42
C SER A 405 -8.50 14.67 6.69
N ILE A 406 -9.43 15.63 6.58
CA ILE A 406 -10.12 16.20 7.75
C ILE A 406 -10.93 15.12 8.47
N VAL A 407 -11.69 14.31 7.73
CA VAL A 407 -12.48 13.21 8.29
C VAL A 407 -11.57 12.18 8.96
N ASN A 408 -10.45 11.81 8.31
CA ASN A 408 -9.46 10.91 8.88
C ASN A 408 -8.88 11.46 10.18
N PHE A 409 -8.45 12.72 10.20
CA PHE A 409 -7.91 13.38 11.39
C PHE A 409 -8.90 13.37 12.55
N ILE A 410 -10.15 13.82 12.31
CA ILE A 410 -11.18 13.88 13.35
C ILE A 410 -11.46 12.47 13.90
N ILE A 411 -11.73 11.50 13.03
CA ILE A 411 -12.18 10.19 13.51
C ILE A 411 -11.02 9.39 14.12
N PHE A 412 -9.83 9.34 13.50
CA PHE A 412 -8.71 8.61 14.09
C PHE A 412 -8.22 9.24 15.39
N LEU A 413 -8.01 10.56 15.43
CA LEU A 413 -7.36 11.21 16.56
C LEU A 413 -8.33 11.56 17.70
N LEU A 414 -9.57 11.97 17.38
CA LEU A 414 -10.52 12.44 18.41
C LEU A 414 -11.51 11.37 18.86
N ILE A 415 -11.65 10.26 18.11
CA ILE A 415 -12.57 9.18 18.46
C ILE A 415 -11.80 7.87 18.65
N GLY A 416 -11.04 7.43 17.65
CA GLY A 416 -10.34 6.15 17.66
C GLY A 416 -9.29 6.03 18.75
N ALA A 417 -8.30 6.93 18.76
CA ALA A 417 -7.22 6.88 19.74
C ALA A 417 -7.71 7.04 21.20
N PRO A 418 -8.62 8.00 21.53
CA PRO A 418 -9.17 8.09 22.87
C PRO A 418 -9.97 6.85 23.28
N LEU A 419 -10.78 6.29 22.38
CA LEU A 419 -11.54 5.07 22.66
C LEU A 419 -10.62 3.86 22.86
N ALA A 420 -9.60 3.71 22.02
CA ALA A 420 -8.59 2.66 22.15
C ALA A 420 -7.87 2.76 23.51
N CYS A 421 -7.39 3.96 23.87
CA CYS A 421 -6.74 4.21 25.15
C CYS A 421 -7.67 3.94 26.34
N TYR A 422 -8.92 4.41 26.26
CA TYR A 422 -9.94 4.17 27.29
C TYR A 422 -10.20 2.67 27.51
N LEU A 423 -10.35 1.89 26.43
CA LEU A 423 -10.54 0.44 26.52
C LEU A 423 -9.30 -0.30 27.05
N CYS A 424 -8.10 0.16 26.70
CA CYS A 424 -6.86 -0.41 27.21
C CYS A 424 -6.70 -0.16 28.72
N VAL A 425 -6.94 1.07 29.19
CA VAL A 425 -6.67 1.49 30.58
C VAL A 425 -7.80 1.10 31.54
N VAL A 426 -9.06 1.35 31.18
CA VAL A 426 -10.19 1.20 32.11
C VAL A 426 -10.68 -0.24 32.18
N PHE A 427 -10.72 -0.92 31.04
CA PHE A 427 -11.19 -2.30 30.97
C PHE A 427 -10.04 -3.33 30.94
N ASN A 428 -8.78 -2.89 31.00
CA ASN A 428 -7.59 -3.75 30.93
C ASN A 428 -7.62 -4.72 29.74
N LEU A 429 -8.23 -4.30 28.61
CA LEU A 429 -8.37 -5.14 27.41
C LEU A 429 -7.10 -5.15 26.54
N ALA A 430 -6.07 -4.40 26.93
CA ALA A 430 -4.75 -4.37 26.28
C ALA A 430 -4.86 -4.39 24.73
N THR A 431 -4.32 -5.43 24.08
CA THR A 431 -4.36 -5.56 22.62
C THR A 431 -5.79 -5.54 22.07
N LYS A 432 -6.72 -6.29 22.68
CA LYS A 432 -8.13 -6.32 22.24
C LYS A 432 -8.77 -4.94 22.33
N GLY A 433 -8.50 -4.20 23.41
CA GLY A 433 -9.00 -2.86 23.63
C GLY A 433 -8.61 -1.90 22.51
N PHE A 434 -7.33 -1.92 22.13
CA PHE A 434 -6.83 -1.13 21.01
C PHE A 434 -7.55 -1.47 19.70
N TRP A 435 -7.58 -2.75 19.32
CA TRP A 435 -8.18 -3.17 18.05
C TRP A 435 -9.69 -2.90 17.99
N ILE A 436 -10.42 -3.00 19.10
CA ILE A 436 -11.84 -2.63 19.17
C ILE A 436 -12.01 -1.13 18.95
N GLY A 437 -11.25 -0.29 19.66
CA GLY A 437 -11.32 1.17 19.51
C GLY A 437 -11.02 1.62 18.08
N MET A 438 -9.99 1.03 17.48
CA MET A 438 -9.61 1.31 16.09
C MET A 438 -10.64 0.78 15.08
N SER A 439 -11.28 -0.37 15.35
CA SER A 439 -12.36 -0.90 14.51
C SER A 439 -13.57 0.03 14.46
N CYS A 440 -13.96 0.61 15.60
CA CYS A 440 -15.02 1.62 15.67
C CYS A 440 -14.69 2.86 14.82
N ALA A 441 -13.45 3.34 14.90
CA ALA A 441 -12.99 4.49 14.13
C ALA A 441 -12.98 4.21 12.62
N ILE A 442 -12.50 3.02 12.21
CA ILE A 442 -12.48 2.60 10.80
C ILE A 442 -13.90 2.44 10.26
N PHE A 443 -14.81 1.83 11.03
CA PHE A 443 -16.21 1.69 10.63
C PHE A 443 -16.87 3.07 10.40
N LEU A 444 -16.68 4.00 11.33
CA LEU A 444 -17.21 5.35 11.20
C LEU A 444 -16.63 6.09 9.98
N GLN A 445 -15.35 5.89 9.68
CA GLN A 445 -14.73 6.46 8.48
C GLN A 445 -15.24 5.83 7.18
N ALA A 446 -15.40 4.51 7.14
CA ALA A 446 -15.98 3.82 5.99
C ALA A 446 -17.39 4.35 5.71
N LEU A 447 -18.21 4.53 6.75
CA LEU A 447 -19.53 5.14 6.65
C LEU A 447 -19.46 6.59 6.18
N ALA A 448 -18.57 7.41 6.75
CA ALA A 448 -18.41 8.81 6.36
C ALA A 448 -18.00 8.94 4.88
N PHE A 449 -17.04 8.14 4.41
CA PHE A 449 -16.63 8.13 3.01
C PHE A 449 -17.73 7.63 2.08
N PHE A 450 -18.48 6.61 2.49
CA PHE A 450 -19.66 6.14 1.74
C PHE A 450 -20.71 7.24 1.57
N LEU A 451 -21.07 7.94 2.66
CA LEU A 451 -22.01 9.07 2.62
C LEU A 451 -21.47 10.22 1.76
N LEU A 452 -20.19 10.57 1.91
CA LEU A 452 -19.56 11.61 1.08
C LEU A 452 -19.63 11.27 -0.41
N ILE A 453 -19.45 10.00 -0.79
CA ILE A 453 -19.54 9.52 -2.17
C ILE A 453 -20.99 9.59 -2.69
N ILE A 454 -21.99 9.23 -1.87
CA ILE A 454 -23.42 9.35 -2.22
C ILE A 454 -23.80 10.80 -2.50
N PHE A 455 -23.45 11.70 -1.58
CA PHE A 455 -23.80 13.13 -1.64
C PHE A 455 -22.84 13.94 -2.50
N THR A 456 -21.91 13.30 -3.20
CA THR A 456 -21.03 14.00 -4.15
C THR A 456 -21.85 14.51 -5.34
N ASP A 457 -21.74 15.81 -5.61
CA ASP A 457 -22.12 16.37 -6.91
C ASP A 457 -21.08 15.97 -7.95
N TRP A 458 -21.37 14.89 -8.66
CA TRP A 458 -20.49 14.30 -9.68
C TRP A 458 -20.25 15.24 -10.85
N ARG A 459 -21.20 16.14 -11.18
CA ARG A 459 -21.02 17.10 -12.26
C ARG A 459 -20.00 18.15 -11.87
N LYS A 460 -20.14 18.74 -10.68
CA LYS A 460 -19.18 19.71 -10.15
C LYS A 460 -17.78 19.12 -9.93
N VAL A 461 -17.69 17.83 -9.64
CA VAL A 461 -16.41 17.12 -9.54
C VAL A 461 -15.78 16.89 -10.92
N ALA A 462 -16.57 16.51 -11.93
CA ALA A 462 -16.07 16.38 -13.30
C ALA A 462 -15.59 17.72 -13.88
N ASP A 463 -16.35 18.81 -13.67
CA ASP A 463 -15.96 20.14 -14.13
C ASP A 463 -14.60 20.56 -13.52
N ARG A 464 -14.40 20.34 -12.21
CA ARG A 464 -13.09 20.57 -11.54
C ARG A 464 -11.97 19.65 -12.05
N ALA A 465 -12.28 18.40 -12.37
CA ALA A 465 -11.31 17.48 -12.95
C ALA A 465 -10.85 17.93 -14.34
N GLN A 466 -11.74 18.52 -15.14
CA GLN A 466 -11.38 19.12 -16.42
C GLN A 466 -10.49 20.36 -16.25
N GLU A 467 -10.77 21.21 -15.26
CA GLU A 467 -9.91 22.36 -14.90
C GLU A 467 -8.50 21.89 -14.48
N ASN A 468 -8.42 20.89 -13.62
CA ASN A 468 -7.15 20.26 -13.23
C ASN A 468 -6.44 19.63 -14.44
N ALA A 469 -7.17 19.15 -15.45
CA ALA A 469 -6.58 18.62 -16.68
C ALA A 469 -6.12 19.71 -17.67
N GLY A 470 -6.22 21.00 -17.29
CA GLY A 470 -5.81 22.14 -18.12
C GLY A 470 -6.81 22.49 -19.23
N LEU A 471 -8.05 22.00 -19.15
CA LEU A 471 -9.12 22.40 -20.06
C LEU A 471 -9.78 23.68 -19.52
N ALA A 472 -9.96 24.69 -20.38
CA ALA A 472 -10.65 25.93 -20.00
C ALA A 472 -12.09 25.63 -19.54
N LYS A 473 -12.63 26.46 -18.63
CA LYS A 473 -14.07 26.44 -18.30
C LYS A 473 -14.86 26.60 -19.59
N VAL A 474 -15.45 25.51 -20.07
CA VAL A 474 -16.42 25.59 -21.17
C VAL A 474 -17.58 26.43 -20.65
N ASN A 475 -17.70 27.67 -21.13
CA ASN A 475 -18.89 28.47 -20.89
C ASN A 475 -20.09 27.65 -21.34
N LYS A 476 -21.02 27.36 -20.41
CA LYS A 476 -22.23 26.58 -20.64
C LYS A 476 -23.16 27.33 -21.59
N GLN A 477 -22.90 27.24 -22.89
CA GLN A 477 -23.82 27.59 -23.97
C GLN A 477 -23.31 26.94 -25.26
N THR A 478 -23.47 25.62 -25.35
CA THR A 478 -23.65 24.93 -26.63
C THR A 478 -24.17 23.54 -26.33
N ASN A 479 -25.37 23.27 -26.83
CA ASN A 479 -25.99 21.95 -26.83
C ASN A 479 -25.02 20.95 -27.47
N SER A 480 -24.37 20.12 -26.66
CA SER A 480 -23.64 18.95 -27.15
C SER A 480 -24.57 17.75 -27.05
N THR A 481 -25.03 17.30 -28.21
CA THR A 481 -25.50 15.94 -28.44
C THR A 481 -24.51 14.94 -27.85
N PRO A 482 -24.98 13.84 -27.22
CA PRO A 482 -24.08 12.84 -26.68
C PRO A 482 -23.41 12.10 -27.84
N LEU A 483 -22.09 12.27 -27.99
CA LEU A 483 -21.23 11.44 -28.84
C LEU A 483 -21.19 10.02 -28.28
N LEU A 484 -22.21 9.22 -28.59
CA LEU A 484 -22.29 7.79 -28.27
C LEU A 484 -21.54 6.91 -29.29
N THR A 485 -20.88 7.48 -30.28
CA THR A 485 -20.25 6.78 -31.39
C THR A 485 -18.73 6.83 -31.27
N ASN A 486 -18.16 5.96 -30.43
CA ASN A 486 -16.77 5.49 -30.57
C ASN A 486 -16.37 4.35 -29.60
N TYR A 487 -17.25 3.93 -28.68
CA TYR A 487 -16.95 2.79 -27.80
C TYR A 487 -16.82 1.47 -28.57
N THR A 488 -17.52 1.31 -29.70
CA THR A 488 -17.54 0.09 -30.50
C THR A 488 -16.24 -0.18 -31.27
N SER A 489 -15.46 0.85 -31.62
CA SER A 489 -14.17 0.67 -32.31
C SER A 489 -13.05 0.34 -31.32
N LEU A 490 -13.07 0.93 -30.11
CA LEU A 490 -12.20 0.53 -28.99
C LEU A 490 -12.52 -0.90 -28.51
N TYR A 491 -13.82 -1.26 -28.52
CA TYR A 491 -14.38 -2.56 -28.16
C TYR A 491 -13.86 -3.71 -29.04
N ASN A 492 -13.80 -3.54 -30.36
CA ASN A 492 -13.28 -4.60 -31.24
C ASN A 492 -11.76 -4.77 -31.14
N LYS A 493 -11.03 -3.71 -30.77
CA LYS A 493 -9.56 -3.75 -30.59
C LYS A 493 -9.15 -4.38 -29.24
N THR A 494 -9.95 -4.22 -28.19
CA THR A 494 -9.71 -4.82 -26.85
C THR A 494 -10.29 -6.24 -26.71
N ARG A 495 -11.41 -6.57 -27.38
CA ARG A 495 -12.03 -7.91 -27.31
C ARG A 495 -11.15 -9.03 -27.88
N LYS A 496 -10.41 -8.77 -28.97
CA LYS A 496 -9.47 -9.76 -29.54
C LYS A 496 -8.19 -9.95 -28.71
N ALA A 497 -7.92 -9.07 -27.74
CA ALA A 497 -6.71 -9.13 -26.89
C ALA A 497 -6.93 -9.77 -25.51
N ASN A 498 -8.17 -9.82 -24.99
CA ASN A 498 -8.40 -10.03 -23.55
C ASN A 498 -8.94 -11.41 -23.12
N ILE A 499 -9.30 -12.31 -24.03
CA ILE A 499 -9.72 -13.69 -23.69
C ILE A 499 -8.53 -14.58 -23.21
N PRO A 500 -7.30 -14.43 -23.74
CA PRO A 500 -6.11 -15.08 -23.15
C PRO A 500 -5.76 -14.55 -21.73
N LEU A 501 -6.17 -13.32 -21.42
CA LEU A 501 -5.75 -12.57 -20.24
C LEU A 501 -6.18 -13.19 -18.90
N TYR A 502 -7.31 -13.92 -18.85
CA TYR A 502 -7.77 -14.59 -17.63
C TYR A 502 -6.95 -15.86 -17.31
N ARG A 503 -6.57 -16.60 -18.35
CA ARG A 503 -5.67 -17.76 -18.23
C ARG A 503 -4.26 -17.29 -17.86
N ASP A 504 -3.82 -16.19 -18.44
CA ASP A 504 -2.53 -15.59 -18.13
C ASP A 504 -2.52 -14.84 -16.78
N MET A 505 -3.66 -14.32 -16.29
CA MET A 505 -3.80 -13.78 -14.92
C MET A 505 -3.70 -14.87 -13.86
N ILE A 506 -4.35 -16.03 -14.05
CA ILE A 506 -4.24 -17.16 -13.12
C ILE A 506 -2.81 -17.71 -13.14
N LYS A 507 -2.20 -17.81 -14.33
CA LYS A 507 -0.77 -18.14 -14.43
C LYS A 507 0.11 -17.09 -13.77
N LEU A 508 -0.18 -15.80 -13.91
CA LEU A 508 0.59 -14.72 -13.29
C LEU A 508 0.45 -14.73 -11.77
N LEU A 509 -0.72 -15.10 -11.25
CA LEU A 509 -0.98 -15.35 -9.82
C LEU A 509 -0.19 -16.52 -9.27
N ILE A 510 -0.23 -17.64 -10.00
CA ILE A 510 0.57 -18.82 -9.68
C ILE A 510 2.05 -18.43 -9.77
N VAL A 511 2.47 -17.69 -10.80
CA VAL A 511 3.86 -17.24 -10.96
C VAL A 511 4.26 -16.23 -9.89
N THR A 512 3.42 -15.28 -9.44
CA THR A 512 3.80 -14.35 -8.37
C THR A 512 3.81 -15.01 -7.00
N ALA A 513 2.86 -15.92 -6.72
CA ALA A 513 2.89 -16.75 -5.52
C ALA A 513 4.09 -17.69 -5.54
N LEU A 514 4.37 -18.34 -6.67
CA LEU A 514 5.54 -19.19 -6.86
C LEU A 514 6.83 -18.40 -6.82
N VAL A 515 6.90 -17.18 -7.37
CA VAL A 515 8.09 -16.32 -7.28
C VAL A 515 8.28 -15.84 -5.85
N GLY A 516 7.22 -15.47 -5.14
CA GLY A 516 7.29 -15.15 -3.71
C GLY A 516 7.77 -16.33 -2.88
N SER A 517 7.14 -17.50 -3.04
CA SER A 517 7.54 -18.75 -2.38
C SER A 517 8.92 -19.25 -2.81
N PHE A 518 9.31 -19.04 -4.07
CA PHE A 518 10.63 -19.37 -4.60
C PHE A 518 11.68 -18.41 -4.08
N VAL A 519 11.41 -17.11 -3.98
CA VAL A 519 12.31 -16.12 -3.38
C VAL A 519 12.54 -16.47 -1.91
N ILE A 520 11.47 -16.75 -1.16
CA ILE A 520 11.56 -17.19 0.23
C ILE A 520 12.32 -18.52 0.33
N GLY A 521 11.99 -19.49 -0.52
CA GLY A 521 12.64 -20.80 -0.56
C GLY A 521 14.12 -20.73 -0.97
N LEU A 522 14.46 -19.85 -1.92
CA LEU A 522 15.83 -19.60 -2.36
C LEU A 522 16.63 -18.94 -1.24
N CYS A 523 16.05 -17.98 -0.51
CA CYS A 523 16.65 -17.46 0.71
C CYS A 523 16.92 -18.61 1.69
N PHE A 524 15.94 -19.47 1.98
CA PHE A 524 16.13 -20.62 2.88
C PHE A 524 17.21 -21.60 2.39
N SER A 525 17.23 -21.99 1.11
CA SER A 525 18.26 -22.89 0.58
C SER A 525 19.66 -22.28 0.60
N ILE A 526 19.79 -20.98 0.28
CA ILE A 526 21.06 -20.25 0.38
C ILE A 526 21.55 -20.26 1.84
N LEU A 527 20.65 -20.01 2.79
CA LEU A 527 20.94 -20.05 4.23
C LEU A 527 21.33 -21.46 4.71
N GLU A 528 20.67 -22.49 4.22
CA GLU A 528 20.96 -23.88 4.58
C GLU A 528 22.33 -24.31 4.05
N THR A 529 22.69 -23.92 2.82
CA THR A 529 24.03 -24.15 2.27
C THR A 529 25.14 -23.38 2.99
N SER A 530 24.88 -22.15 3.46
CA SER A 530 25.89 -21.37 4.21
C SER A 530 26.04 -21.84 5.67
N SER A 531 24.95 -22.32 6.28
CA SER A 531 24.97 -22.91 7.61
C SER A 531 25.80 -24.19 7.66
N ASN A 532 25.72 -25.06 6.64
CA ASN A 532 26.52 -26.29 6.57
C ASN A 532 28.04 -26.03 6.44
N THR A 533 28.46 -24.85 6.00
CA THR A 533 29.87 -24.43 6.00
C THR A 533 30.34 -23.80 7.32
N ASN A 534 29.43 -23.26 8.14
CA ASN A 534 29.76 -22.62 9.43
C ASN A 534 29.52 -23.54 10.64
N PHE A 535 28.79 -24.65 10.48
CA PHE A 535 28.46 -25.59 11.56
C PHE A 535 29.65 -26.42 12.07
N THR A 536 30.80 -26.41 11.40
CA THR A 536 32.00 -27.14 11.84
C THR A 536 32.80 -26.44 12.94
N ILE A 537 32.46 -25.21 13.34
CA ILE A 537 33.30 -24.40 14.27
C ILE A 537 32.60 -24.03 15.60
N VAL A 538 31.28 -24.20 15.75
CA VAL A 538 30.53 -23.60 16.91
C VAL A 538 29.99 -24.63 17.93
N GLN A 539 30.33 -25.92 17.82
CA GLN A 539 29.75 -26.95 18.71
C GLN A 539 30.34 -27.07 20.13
N SER A 540 31.22 -26.15 20.56
CA SER A 540 31.66 -26.08 21.96
C SER A 540 31.17 -24.78 22.61
N TYR A 541 30.45 -24.91 23.73
CA TYR A 541 29.84 -23.86 24.58
C TYR A 541 28.37 -23.53 24.30
N ASN A 542 27.47 -24.27 24.96
CA ASN A 542 26.69 -23.74 26.09
C ASN A 542 25.60 -24.74 26.52
N SER A 543 25.74 -25.25 27.74
CA SER A 543 24.70 -25.96 28.47
C SER A 543 24.48 -25.25 29.80
N THR A 544 23.42 -24.45 29.90
CA THR A 544 22.82 -24.10 31.20
C THR A 544 21.34 -23.78 31.03
N THR A 545 20.54 -24.60 31.72
CA THR A 545 19.09 -24.62 31.85
C THR A 545 18.54 -23.38 32.57
N PHE A 546 17.50 -22.75 32.01
CA PHE A 546 16.63 -21.81 32.71
C PHE A 546 15.26 -22.47 32.98
N ASN A 547 14.93 -22.62 34.26
CA ASN A 547 13.60 -22.97 34.74
C ASN A 547 12.70 -21.74 34.67
N THR A 548 11.64 -21.79 33.87
CA THR A 548 10.54 -20.82 33.91
C THR A 548 9.35 -21.43 34.64
N THR A 549 8.99 -20.80 35.75
CA THR A 549 7.70 -20.95 36.43
C THR A 549 6.56 -20.61 35.48
N GLN A 550 5.62 -21.54 35.28
CA GLN A 550 4.37 -21.32 34.55
C GLN A 550 3.48 -20.33 35.32
N GLU A 551 3.45 -19.09 34.86
CA GLU A 551 2.35 -18.17 35.19
C GLU A 551 1.12 -18.60 34.38
N SER A 552 -0.01 -18.79 35.08
CA SER A 552 -1.28 -19.20 34.48
C SER A 552 -1.77 -18.18 33.46
N CYS A 553 -2.05 -18.64 32.25
CA CYS A 553 -2.45 -17.78 31.15
C CYS A 553 -3.88 -17.20 31.33
N PRO A 554 -4.09 -15.88 31.17
CA PRO A 554 -5.41 -15.26 31.37
C PRO A 554 -6.36 -15.37 30.16
N TYR A 555 -6.05 -16.20 29.16
CA TYR A 555 -6.70 -16.24 27.84
C TYR A 555 -7.51 -17.51 27.54
#